data_AF-A0AAD2G1R1-F1
#
_entry.id   AF-A0AAD2G1R1-F1
#
_cell.length_a   1.000
_cell.length_b   1.000
_cell.length_c   1.000
_cell.angle_alpha   90.00
_cell.angle_beta   90.00
_cell.angle_gamma   90.00
#
_symmetry.space_group_name_H-M   'P 1'
#
loop_
_entity.id
_entity.type
_entity.pdbx_description
1 polymer ?
#
loop_
_entity_poly.entity_id
_entity_poly.type
_entity_poly.pdbx_seq_one_letter_code
_entity_poly.pdbx_strand_id
1 'polypeptide(L)'
;MMSSKGFGFDFLMSISWAPLLANCFCFVDDTDVCQAAPSPDQSGESIVPEVAKALKWWSNGVRLTGGAIRPDKSFWYLIDFKWNAQQGVWKFRRKGDFKSSLLPTGTSAIAVELDDLDGTPVHLQWLEPNWRRLWVF
;
A
#
# COMPACT_ATOMS: atom_id res chain seq x y z
N MET A 1 -15.80 -7.31 -4.18
CA MET A 1 -15.77 -6.57 -2.89
C MET A 1 -14.89 -5.32 -2.97
N MET A 2 -13.58 -5.45 -3.19
CA MET A 2 -12.66 -4.29 -3.24
C MET A 2 -12.98 -3.33 -4.39
N SER A 3 -13.11 -3.86 -5.62
CA SER A 3 -13.49 -3.08 -6.80
C SER A 3 -14.80 -2.30 -6.64
N SER A 4 -15.85 -2.92 -6.08
CA SER A 4 -17.15 -2.27 -5.83
C SER A 4 -17.09 -1.13 -4.80
N LYS A 5 -15.99 -1.03 -4.04
CA LYS A 5 -15.73 0.07 -3.09
C LYS A 5 -14.78 1.12 -3.64
N GLY A 6 -14.35 0.99 -4.90
CA GLY A 6 -13.39 1.89 -5.53
C GLY A 6 -11.95 1.65 -5.10
N PHE A 7 -11.66 0.52 -4.43
CA PHE A 7 -10.28 0.17 -4.07
C PHE A 7 -9.60 -0.55 -5.22
N GLY A 8 -8.45 -0.02 -5.60
CA GLY A 8 -7.48 -0.62 -6.49
C GLY A 8 -6.61 0.47 -7.08
N PHE A 9 -6.20 0.27 -8.31
CA PHE A 9 -5.66 1.31 -9.14
C PHE A 9 -5.92 0.98 -10.59
N ASP A 10 -6.08 2.03 -11.38
CA ASP A 10 -6.07 1.95 -12.83
C ASP A 10 -4.95 2.83 -13.37
N PHE A 11 -4.33 2.35 -14.44
CA PHE A 11 -3.34 3.13 -15.17
C PHE A 11 -3.28 2.69 -16.61
N LEU A 12 -2.69 3.55 -17.42
CA LEU A 12 -2.43 3.26 -18.81
C LEU A 12 -1.05 2.61 -18.97
N MET A 13 -1.02 1.42 -19.56
CA MET A 13 0.25 0.73 -19.81
C MET A 13 1.09 1.49 -20.85
N SER A 14 2.36 1.74 -20.51
CA SER A 14 3.25 2.59 -21.32
C SER A 14 3.60 2.01 -22.70
N ILE A 15 3.55 0.68 -22.86
CA ILE A 15 3.92 0.01 -24.13
C ILE A 15 2.70 -0.15 -25.04
N SER A 16 1.61 -0.73 -24.52
CA SER A 16 0.45 -1.10 -25.33
C SER A 16 -0.63 -0.03 -25.43
N TRP A 17 -0.53 1.05 -24.64
CA TRP A 17 -1.63 2.00 -24.43
C TRP A 17 -2.92 1.28 -23.97
N ALA A 18 -2.83 0.12 -23.33
CA ALA A 18 -4.03 -0.54 -22.82
C ALA A 18 -4.35 -0.01 -21.41
N PRO A 19 -5.62 0.28 -21.08
CA PRO A 19 -6.00 0.52 -19.70
C PRO A 19 -5.85 -0.79 -18.91
N LEU A 20 -5.21 -0.71 -17.75
CA LEU A 20 -5.11 -1.82 -16.80
C LEU A 20 -5.81 -1.41 -15.51
N LEU A 21 -6.72 -2.26 -15.05
CA LEU A 21 -7.39 -2.15 -13.76
C LEU A 21 -6.90 -3.28 -12.86
N ALA A 22 -6.23 -2.93 -11.75
CA ALA A 22 -5.72 -3.88 -10.77
C ALA A 22 -6.30 -3.55 -9.39
N ASN A 23 -6.96 -4.53 -8.76
CA ASN A 23 -7.55 -4.33 -7.43
C ASN A 23 -6.80 -5.10 -6.33
N CYS A 24 -6.29 -6.28 -6.66
CA CYS A 24 -5.47 -7.13 -5.79
C CYS A 24 -4.57 -8.00 -6.68
N PHE A 25 -3.38 -8.33 -6.19
CA PHE A 25 -2.57 -9.41 -6.76
C PHE A 25 -2.69 -10.60 -5.81
N CYS A 26 -3.41 -11.64 -6.23
CA CYS A 26 -3.57 -12.87 -5.47
C CYS A 26 -2.73 -13.95 -6.14
N PHE A 27 -1.76 -14.52 -5.42
CA PHE A 27 -1.13 -15.78 -5.80
C PHE A 27 -1.22 -16.72 -4.60
N VAL A 28 -2.11 -17.72 -4.69
CA VAL A 28 -2.39 -18.79 -3.71
C VAL A 28 -2.16 -18.43 -2.23
N ASP A 29 -3.24 -18.36 -1.45
CA ASP A 29 -3.28 -18.02 0.00
C ASP A 29 -2.69 -16.65 0.41
N ASP A 30 -1.75 -16.09 -0.36
CA ASP A 30 -1.17 -14.77 -0.16
C ASP A 30 -1.79 -13.75 -1.14
N THR A 31 -2.14 -12.57 -0.63
CA THR A 31 -2.73 -11.50 -1.43
C THR A 31 -2.16 -10.16 -1.03
N ASP A 32 -1.67 -9.43 -2.04
CA ASP A 32 -1.24 -8.04 -1.89
C ASP A 32 -2.39 -7.08 -2.20
N VAL A 33 -2.67 -6.21 -1.23
CA VAL A 33 -3.59 -5.08 -1.38
C VAL A 33 -2.79 -3.88 -1.86
N CYS A 34 -3.06 -3.42 -3.08
CA CYS A 34 -2.41 -2.26 -3.68
C CYS A 34 -3.40 -1.11 -3.86
N GLN A 35 -2.93 0.12 -3.65
CA GLN A 35 -3.61 1.34 -4.06
C GLN A 35 -2.58 2.27 -4.71
N ALA A 36 -3.01 3.05 -5.70
CA ALA A 36 -2.19 4.09 -6.30
C ALA A 36 -2.92 5.43 -6.25
N ALA A 37 -2.15 6.51 -6.25
CA ALA A 37 -2.71 7.84 -6.26
C ALA A 37 -3.36 8.09 -7.63
N PRO A 38 -4.58 8.68 -7.69
CA PRO A 38 -5.24 9.03 -8.94
C PRO A 38 -4.44 9.94 -9.87
N SER A 39 -3.49 10.70 -9.33
CA SER A 39 -2.63 11.61 -10.10
C SER A 39 -1.17 11.50 -9.65
N PRO A 40 -0.20 11.61 -10.59
CA PRO A 40 1.23 11.68 -10.24
C PRO A 40 1.61 12.92 -9.43
N ASP A 41 0.76 13.95 -9.37
CA ASP A 41 1.01 15.18 -8.61
C ASP A 41 0.63 15.06 -7.13
N GLN A 42 -0.07 13.99 -6.75
CA GLN A 42 -0.45 13.74 -5.35
C GLN A 42 0.73 13.14 -4.58
N SER A 43 1.00 13.69 -3.39
CA SER A 43 2.11 13.19 -2.58
C SER A 43 1.79 11.82 -1.99
N GLY A 44 2.82 10.99 -1.78
CA GLY A 44 2.66 9.69 -1.14
C GLY A 44 2.04 9.75 0.26
N GLU A 45 2.15 10.86 1.01
CA GLU A 45 1.44 11.01 2.29
C GLU A 45 -0.09 11.08 2.12
N SER A 46 -0.57 11.64 1.02
CA SER A 46 -2.01 11.90 0.80
C SER A 46 -2.83 10.64 0.54
N ILE A 47 -2.21 9.58 -0.01
CA ILE A 47 -2.90 8.32 -0.32
C ILE A 47 -3.03 7.40 0.91
N VAL A 48 -2.18 7.61 1.92
CA VAL A 48 -2.06 6.72 3.06
C VAL A 48 -3.41 6.48 3.81
N PRO A 49 -4.25 7.50 4.06
CA PRO A 49 -5.59 7.29 4.63
C PRO A 49 -6.48 6.38 3.78
N GLU A 50 -6.35 6.41 2.46
CA GLU A 50 -7.11 5.55 1.55
C GLU A 50 -6.60 4.11 1.57
N VAL A 51 -5.27 3.92 1.64
CA VAL A 51 -4.64 2.60 1.85
C VAL A 51 -5.15 1.96 3.14
N ALA A 52 -5.22 2.72 4.24
CA ALA A 52 -5.74 2.22 5.51
C ALA A 52 -7.21 1.79 5.43
N LYS A 53 -8.06 2.55 4.70
CA LYS A 53 -9.45 2.15 4.43
C LYS A 53 -9.51 0.87 3.60
N ALA A 54 -8.72 0.77 2.53
CA ALA A 54 -8.67 -0.42 1.69
C ALA A 54 -8.30 -1.66 2.50
N LEU A 55 -7.26 -1.56 3.33
CA LEU A 55 -6.81 -2.65 4.19
C LEU A 55 -7.85 -3.05 5.23
N LYS A 56 -8.56 -2.08 5.84
CA LYS A 56 -9.68 -2.37 6.76
C LYS A 56 -10.81 -3.13 6.06
N TRP A 57 -11.18 -2.72 4.85
CA TRP A 57 -12.20 -3.43 4.07
C TRP A 57 -11.75 -4.83 3.66
N TRP A 58 -10.49 -5.00 3.28
CA TRP A 58 -9.90 -6.30 3.00
C TRP A 58 -9.94 -7.22 4.22
N SER A 59 -9.47 -6.74 5.37
CA SER A 59 -9.49 -7.47 6.64
C SER A 59 -10.90 -7.97 6.99
N ASN A 60 -11.89 -7.09 6.86
CA ASN A 60 -13.29 -7.45 7.09
C ASN A 60 -13.76 -8.55 6.12
N GLY A 61 -13.38 -8.48 4.84
CA GLY A 61 -13.71 -9.51 3.86
C GLY A 61 -13.09 -10.87 4.18
N VAL A 62 -11.80 -10.89 4.50
CA VAL A 62 -11.06 -12.09 4.91
C VAL A 62 -11.71 -12.72 6.16
N ARG A 63 -12.12 -11.89 7.12
CA ARG A 63 -12.82 -12.35 8.33
C ARG A 63 -14.18 -12.97 8.05
N LEU A 64 -14.97 -12.38 7.14
CA LEU A 64 -16.28 -12.92 6.78
C LEU A 64 -16.19 -14.32 6.14
N THR A 65 -15.04 -14.66 5.54
CA THR A 65 -14.77 -16.00 4.99
C THR A 65 -14.07 -16.94 5.98
N GLY A 66 -13.90 -16.52 7.24
CA GLY A 66 -13.24 -17.32 8.28
C GLY A 66 -11.71 -17.25 8.29
N GLY A 67 -11.10 -16.34 7.51
CA GLY A 67 -9.67 -16.08 7.53
C GLY A 67 -9.28 -14.97 8.52
N ALA A 68 -7.98 -14.71 8.64
CA ALA A 68 -7.44 -13.60 9.42
C ALA A 68 -6.13 -13.09 8.81
N ILE A 69 -5.84 -11.80 8.99
CA ILE A 69 -4.53 -11.24 8.62
C ILE A 69 -3.52 -11.66 9.70
N ARG A 70 -2.38 -12.23 9.29
CA ARG A 70 -1.29 -12.64 10.17
C ARG A 70 -0.27 -11.50 10.33
N PRO A 71 -0.27 -10.76 11.45
CA PRO A 71 0.58 -9.58 11.63
C PRO A 71 2.07 -9.87 11.47
N ASP A 72 2.49 -11.03 11.97
CA ASP A 72 3.85 -11.54 11.94
C ASP A 72 4.36 -11.81 10.52
N LYS A 73 3.44 -11.94 9.56
CA LYS A 73 3.73 -12.24 8.14
C LYS A 73 3.28 -11.14 7.19
N SER A 74 2.72 -10.04 7.71
CA SER A 74 2.18 -8.95 6.91
C SER A 74 2.99 -7.67 7.12
N PHE A 75 3.27 -6.98 6.03
CA PHE A 75 4.00 -5.72 6.01
C PHE A 75 3.48 -4.86 4.87
N TRP A 76 3.93 -3.60 4.79
CA TRP A 76 3.54 -2.72 3.70
C TRP A 76 4.72 -1.84 3.25
N TYR A 77 4.61 -1.34 2.01
CA TYR A 77 5.55 -0.41 1.39
C TYR A 77 4.82 0.85 0.96
N LEU A 78 5.46 2.02 1.15
CA LEU A 78 5.10 3.25 0.45
C LEU A 78 6.08 3.43 -0.72
N ILE A 79 5.56 3.44 -1.94
CA ILE A 79 6.36 3.69 -3.14
C ILE A 79 6.00 5.08 -3.65
N ASP A 80 6.97 5.99 -3.61
CA ASP A 80 6.82 7.36 -4.11
C ASP A 80 8.15 7.86 -4.66
N PHE A 81 8.10 8.74 -5.66
CA PHE A 81 9.25 9.29 -6.35
C PHE A 81 9.19 10.81 -6.38
N LYS A 82 10.35 11.45 -6.19
CA LYS A 82 10.52 12.88 -6.36
C LYS A 82 11.48 13.18 -7.50
N TRP A 83 11.17 14.18 -8.30
CA TRP A 83 12.09 14.69 -9.32
C TRP A 83 13.26 15.40 -8.67
N ASN A 84 14.49 14.98 -8.96
CA ASN A 84 15.71 15.69 -8.58
C ASN A 84 16.15 16.55 -9.77
N ALA A 85 15.78 17.84 -9.76
CA ALA A 85 16.08 18.75 -10.85
C ALA A 85 17.58 18.97 -11.07
N GLN A 86 18.39 18.92 -10.00
CA GLN A 86 19.84 19.13 -10.09
C GLN A 86 20.56 17.99 -10.82
N GLN A 87 20.05 16.77 -10.68
CA GLN A 87 20.60 15.59 -11.35
C GLN A 87 19.80 15.14 -12.57
N GLY A 88 18.66 15.77 -12.85
CA GLY A 88 17.78 15.41 -13.96
C GLY A 88 17.23 13.98 -13.87
N VAL A 89 16.99 13.47 -12.66
CA VAL A 89 16.55 12.08 -12.44
C VAL A 89 15.42 11.99 -11.42
N TRP A 90 14.51 11.04 -11.62
CA TRP A 90 13.58 10.60 -10.59
C TRP A 90 14.33 9.85 -9.49
N LYS A 91 14.02 10.17 -8.24
CA LYS A 91 14.57 9.48 -7.07
C LYS A 91 13.44 8.93 -6.22
N PHE A 92 13.60 7.68 -5.82
CA PHE A 92 12.74 7.07 -4.81
C PHE A 92 12.81 7.88 -3.51
N ARG A 93 11.65 8.19 -2.92
CA ARG A 93 11.53 8.84 -1.61
C ARG A 93 11.75 7.80 -0.53
N ARG A 94 12.76 8.00 0.31
CA ARG A 94 13.03 7.19 1.51
C ARG A 94 12.15 7.65 2.65
N LYS A 95 12.02 6.85 3.72
CA LYS A 95 11.28 7.18 4.95
C LYS A 95 11.58 8.58 5.47
N GLY A 96 12.85 8.98 5.49
CA GLY A 96 13.28 10.31 5.93
C GLY A 96 12.82 11.47 5.03
N ASP A 97 12.35 11.19 3.81
CA ASP A 97 11.83 12.19 2.89
C ASP A 97 10.33 12.51 3.11
N PHE A 98 9.63 11.76 3.97
CA PHE A 98 8.21 11.95 4.25
C PHE A 98 7.99 12.76 5.51
N LYS A 99 6.96 13.62 5.49
CA LYS A 99 6.58 14.38 6.68
C LYS A 99 5.83 13.46 7.64
N SER A 100 6.46 13.12 8.76
CA SER A 100 5.88 12.21 9.75
C SER A 100 4.53 12.67 10.29
N SER A 101 4.31 13.98 10.41
CA SER A 101 3.03 14.57 10.83
C SER A 101 1.86 14.33 9.88
N LEU A 102 2.13 13.97 8.63
CA LEU A 102 1.13 13.66 7.61
C LEU A 102 0.90 12.14 7.47
N LEU A 103 1.65 11.32 8.20
CA LEU A 103 1.47 9.88 8.25
C LEU A 103 0.57 9.51 9.46
N PRO A 104 -0.28 8.47 9.35
CA PRO A 104 -1.04 7.93 10.46
C PRO A 104 -0.09 7.59 11.60
N THR A 105 -0.48 7.91 12.84
CA THR A 105 0.34 7.75 14.06
C THR A 105 1.62 8.57 14.17
N GLY A 106 1.86 9.57 13.32
CA GLY A 106 2.94 10.55 13.49
C GLY A 106 4.36 9.97 13.39
N THR A 107 4.46 8.69 13.01
CA THR A 107 5.70 7.91 12.97
C THR A 107 5.82 7.27 11.59
N SER A 108 7.00 6.78 11.23
CA SER A 108 7.30 6.04 10.00
C SER A 108 6.61 4.66 9.95
N ALA A 109 5.39 4.54 10.43
CA ALA A 109 4.55 3.36 10.39
C ALA A 109 3.11 3.80 10.12
N ILE A 110 2.46 3.20 9.12
CA ILE A 110 1.00 3.18 9.11
C ILE A 110 0.62 2.08 10.08
N ALA A 111 0.30 2.46 11.32
CA ALA A 111 -0.52 1.63 12.17
C ALA A 111 -1.93 1.59 11.55
N VAL A 112 -2.20 0.63 10.68
CA VAL A 112 -3.59 0.28 10.41
C VAL A 112 -4.00 -0.63 11.55
N GLU A 113 -4.78 -0.12 12.49
CA GLU A 113 -5.47 -0.94 13.48
C GLU A 113 -6.34 -1.95 12.71
N LEU A 114 -5.86 -3.18 12.63
CA LEU A 114 -6.65 -4.29 12.13
C LEU A 114 -7.15 -5.04 13.34
N ASP A 115 -8.45 -5.26 13.43
CA ASP A 115 -9.01 -6.17 14.42
C ASP A 115 -8.56 -7.60 14.05
N ASP A 116 -7.73 -8.24 14.87
CA ASP A 116 -7.48 -9.69 14.78
C ASP A 116 -8.78 -10.49 15.06
N LEU A 117 -8.75 -11.82 15.01
CA LEU A 117 -9.88 -12.71 15.35
C LEU A 117 -10.57 -12.32 16.67
N ASP A 118 -9.79 -11.78 17.63
CA ASP A 118 -10.23 -11.36 18.96
C ASP A 118 -10.56 -9.86 19.08
N GLY A 119 -10.48 -9.07 18.00
CA GLY A 119 -10.71 -7.62 18.04
C GLY A 119 -9.54 -6.80 18.57
N THR A 120 -8.33 -7.38 18.62
CA THR A 120 -7.12 -6.65 19.04
C THR A 120 -6.55 -5.88 17.86
N PRO A 121 -6.28 -4.56 18.00
CA PRO A 121 -5.59 -3.78 16.99
C PRO A 121 -4.21 -4.35 16.70
N VAL A 122 -3.99 -4.68 15.44
CA VAL A 122 -2.70 -5.07 14.88
C VAL A 122 -2.03 -3.85 14.28
N HIS A 123 -0.69 -3.82 14.28
CA HIS A 123 0.07 -2.81 13.54
C HIS A 123 0.98 -3.48 12.51
N LEU A 124 0.86 -3.07 11.24
CA LEU A 124 1.75 -3.53 10.18
C LEU A 124 2.99 -2.64 10.08
N GLN A 125 4.17 -3.26 10.04
CA GLN A 125 5.41 -2.53 9.92
C GLN A 125 5.59 -1.97 8.51
N TRP A 126 5.95 -0.68 8.41
CA TRP A 126 6.44 -0.12 7.15
C TRP A 126 7.84 -0.65 6.88
N LEU A 127 8.03 -1.33 5.75
CA LEU A 127 9.35 -1.68 5.26
C LEU A 127 9.82 -0.71 4.18
N GLU A 128 11.10 -0.37 4.15
CA GLU A 128 11.67 0.26 2.97
C GLU A 128 12.05 -0.82 1.97
N PRO A 129 11.78 -0.62 0.66
CA PRO A 129 12.29 -1.52 -0.36
C PRO A 129 13.82 -1.57 -0.27
N ASN A 130 14.35 -2.71 0.21
CA ASN A 130 15.75 -3.02 0.02
C ASN A 130 15.84 -3.72 -1.33
N TRP A 131 16.26 -2.99 -2.36
CA TRP A 131 16.35 -3.44 -3.74
C TRP A 131 17.19 -4.73 -3.94
N ARG A 132 17.87 -5.22 -2.89
CA ARG A 132 18.56 -6.51 -2.84
C ARG A 132 17.67 -7.71 -2.48
N ARG A 133 16.38 -7.50 -2.18
CA ARG A 133 15.37 -8.55 -1.88
C ARG A 133 14.03 -8.29 -2.55
N LEU A 134 14.01 -7.87 -3.82
CA LEU A 134 12.83 -8.09 -4.65
C LEU A 134 12.91 -9.53 -5.14
N TRP A 135 12.40 -10.46 -4.33
CA TRP A 135 12.12 -11.81 -4.81
C TRP A 135 10.79 -11.76 -5.54
N VAL A 136 10.88 -12.05 -6.83
CA VAL A 136 9.77 -12.48 -7.68
C VAL A 136 9.36 -13.86 -7.15
N PHE A 137 8.10 -14.02 -6.77
CA PHE A 137 7.48 -15.34 -6.70
C PHE A 137 7.09 -15.78 -8.12
#